data_AF-A0A524DY06-F1
#
_entry.id   AF-A0A524DY06-F1
#
_cell.length_a   1.000
_cell.length_b   1.000
_cell.length_c   1.000
_cell.angle_alpha   90.00
_cell.angle_beta   90.00
_cell.angle_gamma   90.00
#
_symmetry.space_group_name_H-M   'P 1'
#
loop_
_entity.id
_entity.type
_entity.pdbx_description
1 polymer ?
#
loop_
_entity_poly.entity_id
_entity_poly.type
_entity_poly.pdbx_seq_one_letter_code
_entity_poly.pdbx_strand_id
1 'polypeptide(L)'
;MKAVTWVLRVLSFVMFLIMAYTVYSFLSGYWDWDAPYIFIVTVFRLLSFVVFFVAVLIVNGLAAIFTGGQSLNSLLSGLYNTLILRMWYLQPYAISNPVTDVNEVFISFVGNVISMAFQVYESAFTFLYFLFAALGIAFFLQSLVRMEHKYVGGAFLSIQAILIVAAFRELSFYENLVFETDFILFVTSPLQILVLVSFAYLEISYQMIYSDSVGKPVEEREDTLKKQLLALRTATRKQDAIERGEAVSHSAMSRTTGATAFSFLREAIERKVVGSKSALENLDAVSDVRRLQIFVDELLDGDPNAKNELTARAAAPSKGYVVLSTVMGSAIRFLAVIALSFLLMSPNIFVQLLSLPPGIENSVELLQPEIVLLFLVPTTLTFVFLAMIISWITKREEAIRLSGEEEKTLKEKSEGEIKRKREEAAKARRAREKARKKGREDGEDEWDRALEETYKR
;
A
#
# COMPACT_ATOMS: atom_id res chain seq x y z
N MET A 1 -18.95 1.91 7.03
CA MET A 1 -17.51 1.99 7.29
C MET A 1 -16.95 3.39 7.03
N LYS A 2 -17.43 4.13 6.00
CA LYS A 2 -16.99 5.52 5.70
C LYS A 2 -16.78 6.45 6.90
N ALA A 3 -17.72 6.49 7.86
CA ALA A 3 -17.59 7.32 9.06
C ALA A 3 -16.42 6.89 9.97
N VAL A 4 -16.20 5.59 10.14
CA VAL A 4 -15.08 5.04 10.92
C VAL A 4 -13.75 5.36 10.23
N THR A 5 -13.67 5.13 8.92
CA THR A 5 -12.51 5.49 8.12
C THR A 5 -12.20 6.99 8.18
N TRP A 6 -13.23 7.84 8.18
CA TRP A 6 -13.05 9.29 8.30
C TRP A 6 -12.55 9.72 9.68
N VAL A 7 -13.08 9.14 10.75
CA VAL A 7 -12.57 9.35 12.12
C VAL A 7 -11.10 8.92 12.22
N LEU A 8 -10.75 7.75 11.68
CA LEU A 8 -9.36 7.27 11.66
C LEU A 8 -8.43 8.17 10.84
N ARG A 9 -8.91 8.79 9.75
CA ARG A 9 -8.16 9.80 8.99
C ARG A 9 -7.88 11.04 9.82
N VAL A 10 -8.88 11.57 10.51
CA VAL A 10 -8.72 12.74 11.39
C VAL A 10 -7.75 12.42 12.51
N LEU A 11 -7.86 11.23 13.10
CA LEU A 11 -7.00 10.81 14.20
C LEU A 11 -5.55 10.59 13.73
N SER A 12 -5.34 9.99 12.55
CA SER A 12 -4.03 9.88 11.90
C SER A 12 -3.42 11.26 11.61
N PHE A 13 -4.23 12.22 11.16
CA PHE A 13 -3.81 13.60 10.94
C PHE A 13 -3.35 14.28 12.22
N VAL A 14 -4.14 14.17 13.29
CA VAL A 14 -3.76 14.72 14.59
C VAL A 14 -2.47 14.06 15.10
N MET A 15 -2.34 12.75 15.01
CA MET A 15 -1.12 12.05 15.44
C MET A 15 0.10 12.42 14.60
N PHE A 16 -0.06 12.62 13.29
CA PHE A 16 1.02 13.10 12.44
C PHE A 16 1.48 14.51 12.86
N LEU A 17 0.54 15.42 13.14
CA LEU A 17 0.87 16.76 13.63
C LEU A 17 1.57 16.72 14.98
N ILE A 18 1.12 15.89 15.92
CA ILE A 18 1.78 15.72 17.22
C ILE A 18 3.20 15.17 17.01
N MET A 19 3.37 14.16 16.16
CA MET A 19 4.69 13.60 15.83
C MET A 19 5.61 14.66 15.22
N ALA A 20 5.15 15.37 14.19
CA ALA A 20 5.93 16.42 13.55
C ALA A 20 6.27 17.56 14.53
N TYR A 21 5.33 17.94 15.39
CA TYR A 21 5.55 18.93 16.43
C TYR A 21 6.57 18.47 17.47
N THR A 22 6.53 17.21 17.91
CA THR A 22 7.54 16.68 18.86
C THR A 22 8.95 16.71 18.26
N VAL A 23 9.11 16.30 17.00
CA VAL A 23 10.40 16.40 16.30
C VAL A 23 10.84 17.86 16.14
N TYR A 24 9.92 18.75 15.76
CA TYR A 24 10.19 20.18 15.68
C TYR A 24 10.66 20.74 17.03
N SER A 25 10.01 20.35 18.13
CA SER A 25 10.34 20.82 19.48
C SER A 25 11.70 20.35 19.96
N PHE A 26 12.15 19.14 19.60
CA PHE A 26 13.51 18.69 19.93
C PHE A 26 14.59 19.46 19.19
N LEU A 27 14.26 19.97 18.02
CA LEU A 27 15.17 20.75 17.19
C LEU A 27 14.93 22.25 17.35
N SER A 28 14.20 22.69 18.38
CA SER A 28 13.92 24.10 18.61
C SER A 28 15.23 24.87 18.77
N GLY A 29 15.44 25.90 17.95
CA GLY A 29 16.69 26.67 17.90
C GLY A 29 17.66 26.26 16.79
N TYR A 30 17.50 25.06 16.22
CA TYR A 30 18.29 24.61 15.05
C TYR A 30 17.56 24.82 13.71
N TRP A 31 16.27 25.13 13.77
CA TRP A 31 15.49 25.50 12.59
C TRP A 31 15.82 26.92 12.15
N ASP A 32 16.48 27.03 11.00
CA ASP A 32 16.65 28.29 10.29
C ASP A 32 15.80 28.26 9.00
N TRP A 33 14.75 29.07 8.96
CA TRP A 33 13.83 29.14 7.83
C TRP A 33 14.47 29.69 6.55
N ASP A 34 15.58 30.41 6.68
CA ASP A 34 16.35 30.91 5.54
C ASP A 34 17.32 29.85 4.98
N ALA A 35 17.59 28.78 5.75
CA ALA A 35 18.56 27.76 5.37
C ALA A 35 18.33 27.12 3.98
N PRO A 36 17.09 26.81 3.55
CA PRO A 36 16.89 26.28 2.20
C PRO A 36 17.28 27.27 1.10
N TYR A 37 16.96 28.54 1.28
CA TYR A 37 17.35 29.59 0.36
C TYR A 37 18.87 29.79 0.37
N ILE A 38 19.48 29.89 1.54
CA ILE A 38 20.92 30.05 1.72
C ILE A 38 21.66 28.88 1.07
N PHE A 39 21.22 27.64 1.29
CA PHE A 39 21.83 26.45 0.69
C PHE A 39 21.78 26.50 -0.84
N ILE A 40 20.59 26.70 -1.44
CA ILE A 40 20.42 26.73 -2.90
C ILE A 40 21.25 27.85 -3.53
N VAL A 41 21.21 29.06 -2.94
CA VAL A 41 21.98 30.20 -3.42
C VAL A 41 23.48 29.97 -3.29
N THR A 42 23.94 29.37 -2.19
CA THR A 42 25.38 29.10 -1.99
C THR A 42 25.88 28.03 -2.94
N VAL A 43 25.10 26.97 -3.20
CA VAL A 43 25.42 25.98 -4.25
C VAL A 43 25.50 26.64 -5.62
N PHE A 44 24.53 27.50 -5.96
CA PHE A 44 24.55 28.23 -7.23
C PHE A 44 25.74 29.18 -7.35
N ARG A 45 26.10 29.87 -6.27
CA ARG A 45 27.29 30.73 -6.18
C ARG A 45 28.57 29.92 -6.37
N LEU A 46 28.71 28.78 -5.70
CA LEU A 46 29.86 27.89 -5.82
C LEU A 46 30.01 27.36 -7.25
N LEU A 47 28.92 26.88 -7.86
CA LEU A 47 28.92 26.42 -9.26
C LEU A 47 29.29 27.56 -10.21
N SER A 48 28.70 28.74 -10.04
CA SER A 48 28.98 29.92 -10.87
C SER A 48 30.45 30.33 -10.75
N PHE A 49 31.01 30.29 -9.54
CA PHE A 49 32.39 30.63 -9.27
C PHE A 49 33.37 29.64 -9.89
N VAL A 50 33.08 28.34 -9.81
CA VAL A 50 33.87 27.28 -10.45
C VAL A 50 33.82 27.42 -11.98
N VAL A 51 32.63 27.58 -12.56
CA VAL A 51 32.46 27.76 -14.02
C VAL A 51 33.20 28.99 -14.51
N PHE A 52 33.11 30.11 -13.79
CA PHE A 52 33.87 31.32 -14.12
C PHE A 52 35.36 31.05 -14.16
N PHE A 53 35.90 30.45 -13.11
CA PHE A 53 37.32 30.24 -12.99
C PHE A 53 37.85 29.28 -14.05
N VAL A 54 37.10 28.22 -14.36
CA VAL A 54 37.41 27.32 -15.48
C VAL A 54 37.37 28.08 -16.82
N ALA A 55 36.36 28.92 -17.06
CA ALA A 55 36.27 29.71 -18.28
C ALA A 55 37.46 30.68 -18.42
N VAL A 56 37.85 31.35 -17.34
CA VAL A 56 39.00 32.25 -17.31
C VAL A 56 40.31 31.50 -17.55
N LEU A 57 40.49 30.32 -16.96
CA LEU A 57 41.65 29.47 -17.21
C LEU A 57 41.74 29.01 -18.67
N ILE A 58 40.61 28.61 -19.27
CA ILE A 58 40.55 28.20 -20.68
C ILE A 58 40.89 29.39 -21.58
N VAL A 59 40.32 30.57 -21.33
CA VAL A 59 40.60 31.78 -22.11
C VAL A 59 42.07 32.18 -21.99
N ASN A 60 42.65 32.14 -20.79
CA ASN A 60 44.07 32.45 -20.60
C ASN A 60 44.98 31.40 -21.25
N GLY A 61 44.63 30.11 -21.18
CA GLY A 61 45.36 29.03 -21.83
C GLY A 61 45.33 29.15 -23.36
N LEU A 62 44.16 29.45 -23.95
CA LEU A 62 44.02 29.72 -25.37
C LEU A 62 44.79 30.98 -25.78
N ALA A 63 44.66 32.06 -25.02
CA ALA A 63 45.37 33.31 -25.29
C ALA A 63 46.90 33.11 -25.27
N ALA A 64 47.43 32.33 -24.30
CA ALA A 64 48.85 32.02 -24.20
C ALA A 64 49.39 31.30 -25.45
N ILE A 65 48.57 30.47 -26.11
CA ILE A 65 48.94 29.83 -27.39
C ILE A 65 49.11 30.89 -28.50
N PHE A 66 48.23 31.90 -28.54
CA PHE A 66 48.27 32.96 -29.54
C PHE A 66 49.30 34.06 -29.24
N THR A 67 49.67 34.28 -27.98
CA THR A 67 50.62 35.31 -27.54
C THR A 67 52.05 34.80 -27.32
N GLY A 68 52.35 33.56 -27.71
CA GLY A 68 53.71 33.00 -27.62
C GLY A 68 54.15 32.71 -26.18
N GLY A 69 53.23 32.26 -25.32
CA GLY A 69 53.52 31.89 -23.93
C GLY A 69 53.46 33.03 -22.92
N GLN A 70 53.10 34.26 -23.35
CA GLN A 70 52.85 35.35 -22.41
C GLN A 70 51.45 35.22 -21.79
N SER A 71 51.40 35.00 -20.48
CA SER A 71 50.15 34.93 -19.70
C SER A 71 49.50 36.31 -19.57
N LEU A 72 48.19 36.41 -19.83
CA LEU A 72 47.43 37.66 -19.72
C LEU A 72 47.06 37.98 -18.26
N ASN A 73 48.08 38.15 -17.42
CA ASN A 73 47.93 38.26 -15.97
C ASN A 73 47.15 39.51 -15.53
N SER A 74 47.32 40.63 -16.25
CA SER A 74 46.58 41.88 -16.03
C SER A 74 45.10 41.78 -16.43
N LEU A 75 44.77 40.96 -17.43
CA LEU A 75 43.40 40.74 -17.86
C LEU A 75 42.66 39.83 -16.87
N LEU A 76 43.36 38.83 -16.32
CA LEU A 76 42.81 37.91 -15.32
C LEU A 76 42.50 38.63 -13.99
N SER A 77 43.42 39.46 -13.51
CA SER A 77 43.20 40.33 -12.33
C SER A 77 42.12 41.40 -12.60
N GLY A 78 42.11 41.99 -13.80
CA GLY A 78 41.08 42.96 -14.21
C GLY A 78 39.67 42.36 -14.29
N LEU A 79 39.52 41.17 -14.88
CA LEU A 79 38.25 40.45 -14.96
C LEU A 79 37.78 39.98 -13.59
N TYR A 80 38.70 39.48 -12.75
CA TYR A 80 38.38 39.11 -11.37
C TYR A 80 37.83 40.33 -10.60
N ASN A 81 38.54 41.46 -10.61
CA ASN A 81 38.11 42.67 -9.91
C ASN A 81 36.80 43.25 -10.44
N THR A 82 36.56 43.22 -11.76
CA THR A 82 35.34 43.80 -12.34
C THR A 82 34.13 42.91 -12.19
N LEU A 83 34.27 41.59 -12.36
CA LEU A 83 33.15 40.66 -12.34
C LEU A 83 32.82 40.20 -10.92
N ILE A 84 33.83 39.85 -10.11
CA ILE A 84 33.61 39.31 -8.76
C ILE A 84 33.34 40.41 -7.73
N LEU A 85 34.04 41.56 -7.81
CA LEU A 85 33.80 42.65 -6.85
C LEU A 85 32.56 43.48 -7.19
N ARG A 86 32.18 43.57 -8.47
CA ARG A 86 31.23 44.60 -8.94
C ARG A 86 29.94 44.09 -9.59
N MET A 87 29.91 42.88 -10.13
CA MET A 87 28.81 42.46 -11.04
C MET A 87 28.12 41.14 -10.67
N TRP A 88 28.80 40.21 -10.01
CA TRP A 88 28.19 38.94 -9.66
C TRP A 88 27.67 38.92 -8.23
N TYR A 89 26.56 38.24 -8.01
CA TYR A 89 25.91 37.91 -6.73
C TYR A 89 26.80 37.08 -5.76
N LEU A 90 28.12 37.27 -5.79
CA LEU A 90 29.15 36.59 -5.00
C LEU A 90 29.47 37.32 -3.69
N GLN A 91 28.87 38.49 -3.41
CA GLN A 91 28.93 39.06 -2.07
C GLN A 91 28.26 38.09 -1.08
N PRO A 92 28.90 37.75 0.05
CA PRO A 92 30.03 38.45 0.69
C PRO A 92 31.45 37.92 0.39
N TYR A 93 31.64 36.94 -0.49
CA TYR A 93 32.95 36.32 -0.79
C TYR A 93 33.86 37.18 -1.70
N ALA A 94 33.57 38.47 -1.80
CA ALA A 94 34.36 39.42 -2.55
C ALA A 94 35.45 40.00 -1.64
N ILE A 95 36.65 40.21 -2.17
CA ILE A 95 37.73 40.90 -1.46
C ILE A 95 37.37 42.39 -1.39
N SER A 96 37.57 43.05 -0.25
CA SER A 96 37.26 44.49 -0.12
C SER A 96 38.12 45.39 -1.02
N ASN A 97 39.29 44.90 -1.45
CA ASN A 97 40.27 45.65 -2.22
C ASN A 97 40.52 44.99 -3.60
N PRO A 98 40.76 45.79 -4.65
CA PRO A 98 41.11 45.27 -5.97
C PRO A 98 42.48 44.58 -5.94
N VAL A 99 42.54 43.41 -6.56
CA VAL A 99 43.73 42.56 -6.63
C VAL A 99 44.59 42.96 -7.83
N THR A 100 45.89 43.15 -7.63
CA THR A 100 46.83 43.49 -8.72
C THR A 100 47.70 42.31 -9.14
N ASP A 101 47.88 41.31 -8.28
CA ASP A 101 48.63 40.08 -8.57
C ASP A 101 47.70 38.90 -8.89
N VAL A 102 48.05 38.14 -9.92
CA VAL A 102 47.37 36.89 -10.28
C VAL A 102 47.50 35.82 -9.20
N ASN A 103 48.63 35.74 -8.51
CA ASN A 103 48.78 34.75 -7.44
C ASN A 103 47.77 34.99 -6.30
N GLU A 104 47.51 36.26 -5.97
CA GLU A 104 46.48 36.64 -5.00
C GLU A 104 45.07 36.28 -5.49
N VAL A 105 44.80 36.39 -6.80
CA VAL A 105 43.54 35.92 -7.41
C VAL A 105 43.36 34.41 -7.20
N PHE A 106 44.41 33.61 -7.43
CA PHE A 106 44.37 32.16 -7.24
C PHE A 106 44.18 31.78 -5.76
N ILE A 107 44.92 32.42 -4.84
CA ILE A 107 44.81 32.17 -3.40
C ILE A 107 43.41 32.54 -2.89
N SER A 108 42.89 33.71 -3.29
CA SER A 108 41.54 34.14 -2.94
C SER A 108 40.47 33.23 -3.53
N PHE A 109 40.66 32.77 -4.77
CA PHE A 109 39.76 31.80 -5.38
C PHE A 109 39.67 30.52 -4.54
N VAL A 110 40.82 29.93 -4.19
CA VAL A 110 40.87 28.70 -3.37
C VAL A 110 40.22 28.94 -1.99
N GLY A 111 40.55 30.05 -1.32
CA GLY A 111 39.94 30.41 -0.04
C GLY A 111 38.43 30.58 -0.11
N ASN A 112 37.92 31.24 -1.16
CA ASN A 112 36.49 31.43 -1.36
C ASN A 112 35.75 30.13 -1.70
N VAL A 113 36.33 29.26 -2.55
CA VAL A 113 35.77 27.93 -2.82
C VAL A 113 35.69 27.12 -1.53
N ILE A 114 36.76 27.09 -0.73
CA ILE A 114 36.79 26.36 0.54
C ILE A 114 35.75 26.92 1.51
N SER A 115 35.67 28.25 1.65
CA SER A 115 34.68 28.91 2.51
C SER A 115 33.24 28.61 2.07
N MET A 116 32.94 28.74 0.78
CA MET A 116 31.63 28.36 0.23
C MET A 116 31.34 26.88 0.43
N ALA A 117 32.33 25.99 0.25
CA ALA A 117 32.16 24.56 0.45
C ALA A 117 31.85 24.22 1.91
N PHE A 118 32.54 24.84 2.87
CA PHE A 118 32.22 24.71 4.30
C PHE A 118 30.83 25.25 4.61
N GLN A 119 30.42 26.38 4.03
CA GLN A 119 29.08 26.91 4.24
C GLN A 119 27.99 26.03 3.63
N VAL A 120 28.23 25.44 2.46
CA VAL A 120 27.34 24.43 1.86
C VAL A 120 27.24 23.21 2.76
N TYR A 121 28.36 22.74 3.31
CA TYR A 121 28.39 21.61 4.25
C TYR A 121 27.57 21.90 5.51
N GLU A 122 27.79 23.03 6.17
CA GLU A 122 27.02 23.43 7.36
C GLU A 122 25.53 23.58 7.07
N SER A 123 25.20 24.21 5.93
CA SER A 123 23.81 24.46 5.54
C SER A 123 23.11 23.20 4.99
N ALA A 124 23.87 22.17 4.59
CA ALA A 124 23.33 20.95 4.02
C ALA A 124 22.48 20.18 5.04
N PHE A 125 22.92 20.11 6.29
CA PHE A 125 22.18 19.41 7.35
C PHE A 125 20.83 20.09 7.64
N THR A 126 20.83 21.42 7.76
CA THR A 126 19.58 22.19 7.93
C THR A 126 18.69 22.07 6.70
N PHE A 127 19.24 22.09 5.49
CA PHE A 127 18.48 21.85 4.26
C PHE A 127 17.85 20.45 4.23
N LEU A 128 18.59 19.43 4.67
CA LEU A 128 18.08 18.05 4.77
C LEU A 128 16.90 17.96 5.75
N TYR A 129 16.91 18.68 6.87
CA TYR A 129 15.75 18.73 7.78
C TYR A 129 14.49 19.21 7.06
N PHE A 130 14.59 20.29 6.27
CA PHE A 130 13.47 20.81 5.49
C PHE A 130 13.05 19.88 4.36
N LEU A 131 14.02 19.25 3.69
CA LEU A 131 13.74 18.27 2.63
C LEU A 131 12.95 17.08 3.19
N PHE A 132 13.40 16.53 4.33
CA PHE A 132 12.72 15.42 4.98
C PHE A 132 11.36 15.82 5.57
N ALA A 133 11.22 17.02 6.11
CA ALA A 133 9.92 17.55 6.53
C ALA A 133 8.95 17.67 5.34
N ALA A 134 9.41 18.22 4.20
CA ALA A 134 8.61 18.35 2.99
C ALA A 134 8.21 16.99 2.41
N LEU A 135 9.15 16.04 2.33
CA LEU A 135 8.87 14.66 1.91
C LEU A 135 7.90 13.97 2.86
N GLY A 136 8.07 14.15 4.18
CA GLY A 136 7.18 13.62 5.21
C GLY A 136 5.75 14.12 5.04
N ILE A 137 5.57 15.43 4.84
CA ILE A 137 4.26 16.04 4.57
C ILE A 137 3.68 15.52 3.25
N ALA A 138 4.48 15.46 2.17
CA ALA A 138 4.02 14.99 0.87
C ALA A 138 3.54 13.54 0.92
N PHE A 139 4.32 12.64 1.53
CA PHE A 139 3.92 11.25 1.73
C PHE A 139 2.71 11.13 2.65
N PHE A 140 2.62 11.95 3.70
CA PHE A 140 1.46 11.95 4.58
C PHE A 140 0.18 12.37 3.85
N LEU A 141 0.22 13.46 3.07
CA LEU A 141 -0.91 13.87 2.23
C LEU A 141 -1.30 12.78 1.22
N GLN A 142 -0.31 12.14 0.61
CA GLN A 142 -0.55 11.03 -0.30
C GLN A 142 -1.16 9.81 0.42
N SER A 143 -0.79 9.57 1.68
CA SER A 143 -1.35 8.50 2.50
C SER A 143 -2.84 8.70 2.83
N LEU A 144 -3.28 9.95 3.04
CA LEU A 144 -4.69 10.27 3.28
C LEU A 144 -5.57 10.00 2.05
N VAL A 145 -5.01 10.17 0.85
CA VAL A 145 -5.73 9.99 -0.42
C VAL A 145 -5.68 8.54 -0.89
N ARG A 146 -4.49 7.93 -0.93
CA ARG A 146 -4.27 6.60 -1.53
C ARG A 146 -4.37 5.45 -0.53
N MET A 147 -4.19 5.70 0.76
CA MET A 147 -4.32 4.70 1.84
C MET A 147 -3.48 3.43 1.61
N GLU A 148 -2.21 3.61 1.23
CA GLU A 148 -1.26 2.52 1.06
C GLU A 148 -0.16 2.57 2.13
N HIS A 149 0.31 1.40 2.57
CA HIS A 149 1.35 1.27 3.61
C HIS A 149 2.64 2.02 3.27
N LYS A 150 3.01 2.06 1.98
CA LYS A 150 4.26 2.70 1.52
C LYS A 150 4.31 4.21 1.81
N TYR A 151 3.17 4.90 1.76
CA TYR A 151 3.13 6.34 2.04
C TYR A 151 3.12 6.63 3.54
N VAL A 152 2.42 5.82 4.33
CA VAL A 152 2.45 5.94 5.81
C VAL A 152 3.87 5.67 6.33
N GLY A 153 4.48 4.57 5.87
CA GLY A 153 5.87 4.25 6.20
C GLY A 153 6.85 5.31 5.70
N GLY A 154 6.66 5.82 4.48
CA GLY A 154 7.47 6.91 3.92
C GLY A 154 7.37 8.21 4.74
N ALA A 155 6.17 8.59 5.18
CA ALA A 155 5.94 9.76 6.02
C ALA A 155 6.62 9.60 7.39
N PHE A 156 6.44 8.44 8.04
CA PHE A 156 7.11 8.10 9.29
C PHE A 156 8.63 8.19 9.15
N LEU A 157 9.21 7.45 8.20
CA LEU A 157 10.66 7.41 7.99
C LEU A 157 11.24 8.77 7.65
N SER A 158 10.54 9.60 6.87
CA SER A 158 11.01 10.95 6.54
C SER A 158 11.08 11.83 7.78
N ILE A 159 10.05 11.82 8.64
CA ILE A 159 10.08 12.61 9.88
C ILE A 159 11.16 12.10 10.85
N GLN A 160 11.33 10.78 11.00
CA GLN A 160 12.39 10.22 11.84
C GLN A 160 13.80 10.44 11.27
N ALA A 161 13.96 10.51 9.94
CA ALA A 161 15.23 10.81 9.30
C ALA A 161 15.79 12.17 9.70
N ILE A 162 14.93 13.12 10.07
CA ILE A 162 15.36 14.41 10.62
C ILE A 162 16.20 14.18 11.87
N LEU A 163 15.73 13.36 12.82
CA LEU A 163 16.46 13.04 14.05
C LEU A 163 17.74 12.26 13.77
N ILE A 164 17.73 11.35 12.79
CA ILE A 164 18.93 10.61 12.38
C ILE A 164 20.00 11.59 11.86
N VAL A 165 19.65 12.49 10.95
CA VAL A 165 20.58 13.51 10.43
C VAL A 165 21.04 14.44 11.54
N ALA A 166 20.18 14.74 12.50
CA ALA A 166 20.52 15.61 13.61
C ALA A 166 21.48 14.92 14.61
N ALA A 167 21.32 13.61 14.84
CA ALA A 167 22.28 12.80 15.58
C ALA A 167 23.65 12.72 14.87
N PHE A 168 23.67 12.61 13.53
CA PHE A 168 24.92 12.66 12.75
C PHE A 168 25.65 14.00 12.85
N ARG A 169 24.95 15.10 13.15
CA ARG A 169 25.55 16.41 13.39
C ARG A 169 26.02 16.58 14.84
N GLU A 170 25.96 15.51 15.64
CA GLU A 170 26.30 15.53 17.08
C GLU A 170 25.52 16.59 17.86
N LEU A 171 24.32 16.95 17.37
CA LEU A 171 23.42 17.81 18.12
C LEU A 171 22.90 16.97 19.30
N SER A 172 23.48 17.19 20.48
CA SER A 172 23.11 16.50 21.70
C SER A 172 21.77 17.03 22.20
N PHE A 173 20.68 16.41 21.76
CA PHE A 173 19.34 16.73 22.25
C PHE A 173 19.08 16.24 23.69
N TYR A 174 19.95 15.36 24.22
CA TYR A 174 19.85 14.81 25.57
C TYR A 174 21.25 14.60 26.18
N GLU A 175 21.53 15.33 27.26
CA GLU A 175 22.81 15.26 27.98
C GLU A 175 22.90 14.07 28.97
N ASN A 176 21.81 13.35 29.23
CA ASN A 176 21.77 12.20 30.13
C ASN A 176 21.10 10.99 29.46
N LEU A 177 21.91 10.06 28.93
CA LEU A 177 21.48 8.77 28.35
C LEU A 177 21.18 7.69 29.41
N VAL A 178 21.11 8.06 30.69
CA VAL A 178 20.77 7.09 31.74
C VAL A 178 19.28 6.82 31.65
N PHE A 179 18.93 5.57 31.32
CA PHE A 179 17.54 5.14 31.28
C PHE A 179 16.94 5.20 32.69
N GLU A 180 15.80 5.88 32.79
CA GLU A 180 15.08 6.01 34.05
C GLU A 180 14.59 4.66 34.55
N THR A 181 14.88 4.33 35.81
CA THR A 181 14.45 3.09 36.44
C THR A 181 12.99 3.12 36.88
N ASP A 182 12.46 4.31 37.13
CA ASP A 182 11.08 4.51 37.54
C ASP A 182 10.15 4.50 36.32
N PHE A 183 9.15 3.61 36.35
CA PHE A 183 8.21 3.42 35.24
C PHE A 183 7.50 4.71 34.82
N ILE A 184 7.07 5.53 35.78
CA ILE A 184 6.36 6.78 35.48
C ILE A 184 7.31 7.76 34.78
N LEU A 185 8.51 7.95 35.34
CA LEU A 185 9.53 8.83 34.74
C LEU A 185 9.93 8.36 33.34
N PHE A 186 10.09 7.04 33.16
CA PHE A 186 10.35 6.41 31.87
C PHE A 186 9.27 6.75 30.84
N VAL A 187 7.99 6.55 31.16
CA VAL A 187 6.86 6.82 30.24
C VAL A 187 6.72 8.31 29.93
N THR A 188 6.99 9.18 30.91
CA THR A 188 6.95 10.64 30.72
C THR A 188 8.23 11.22 30.13
N SER A 189 9.26 10.41 29.91
CA SER A 189 10.51 10.89 29.34
C SER A 189 10.26 11.39 27.91
N PRO A 190 10.85 12.53 27.51
CA PRO A 190 10.62 13.09 26.18
C PRO A 190 10.91 12.12 25.02
N LEU A 191 12.01 11.35 25.11
CA LEU A 191 12.35 10.32 24.13
C LEU A 191 11.27 9.24 24.04
N GLN A 192 10.77 8.77 25.19
CA GLN A 192 9.70 7.78 25.19
C GLN A 192 8.39 8.36 24.66
N ILE A 193 8.07 9.62 24.96
CA ILE A 193 6.90 10.31 24.39
C ILE A 193 7.00 10.34 22.87
N LEU A 194 8.17 10.67 22.29
CA LEU A 194 8.36 10.63 20.84
C LEU A 194 8.13 9.23 20.28
N VAL A 195 8.71 8.19 20.90
CA VAL A 195 8.53 6.80 20.47
C VAL A 195 7.05 6.40 20.54
N LEU A 196 6.34 6.77 21.60
CA LEU A 196 4.93 6.46 21.78
C LEU A 196 4.04 7.20 20.80
N VAL A 197 4.30 8.49 20.55
CA VAL A 197 3.59 9.29 19.54
C VAL A 197 3.84 8.74 18.14
N SER A 198 5.07 8.33 17.85
CA SER A 198 5.45 7.71 16.58
C SER A 198 4.77 6.37 16.36
N PHE A 199 4.76 5.52 17.39
CA PHE A 199 4.05 4.25 17.38
C PHE A 199 2.55 4.46 17.21
N ALA A 200 1.97 5.43 17.92
CA ALA A 200 0.57 5.81 17.82
C ALA A 200 0.19 6.22 16.40
N TYR A 201 1.01 7.08 15.77
CA TYR A 201 0.82 7.47 14.38
C TYR A 201 0.78 6.24 13.46
N LEU A 202 1.74 5.33 13.57
CA LEU A 202 1.78 4.12 12.73
C LEU A 202 0.58 3.21 12.98
N GLU A 203 0.25 2.93 14.23
CA GLU A 203 -0.84 2.06 14.64
C GLU A 203 -2.18 2.55 14.10
N ILE A 204 -2.49 3.82 14.30
CA ILE A 204 -3.75 4.43 13.83
C ILE A 204 -3.79 4.49 12.30
N SER A 205 -2.65 4.80 11.66
CA SER A 205 -2.58 4.87 10.20
C SER A 205 -2.69 3.48 9.54
N TYR A 206 -2.17 2.42 10.17
CA TYR A 206 -2.38 1.05 9.71
C TYR A 206 -3.80 0.56 9.95
N GLN A 207 -4.44 0.93 11.06
CA GLN A 207 -5.87 0.67 11.27
C GLN A 207 -6.74 1.37 10.23
N MET A 208 -6.39 2.61 9.85
CA MET A 208 -7.05 3.33 8.77
C MET A 208 -6.97 2.56 7.45
N ILE A 209 -5.78 2.07 7.08
CA ILE A 209 -5.57 1.29 5.85
C ILE A 209 -6.36 -0.02 5.91
N TYR A 210 -6.27 -0.75 7.02
CA TYR A 210 -7.00 -2.01 7.21
C TYR A 210 -8.52 -1.82 7.12
N SER A 211 -9.05 -0.77 7.76
CA SER A 211 -10.48 -0.45 7.71
C SER A 211 -10.94 -0.10 6.30
N ASP A 212 -10.10 0.52 5.47
CA ASP A 212 -10.42 0.81 4.07
C ASP A 212 -10.36 -0.47 3.22
N SER A 213 -9.29 -1.26 3.35
CA SER A 213 -9.10 -2.48 2.56
C SER A 213 -10.17 -3.54 2.83
N VAL A 214 -10.62 -3.68 4.07
CA VAL A 214 -11.68 -4.64 4.45
C VAL A 214 -13.06 -4.02 4.29
N GLY A 215 -13.22 -2.73 4.55
CA GLY A 215 -14.52 -2.06 4.51
C GLY A 215 -15.03 -1.82 3.10
N LYS A 216 -14.16 -1.44 2.16
CA LYS A 216 -14.55 -1.03 0.81
C LYS A 216 -15.22 -2.16 -0.01
N PRO A 217 -14.71 -3.40 -0.07
CA PRO A 217 -15.36 -4.47 -0.82
C PRO A 217 -16.75 -4.82 -0.28
N VAL A 218 -16.94 -4.75 1.04
CA VAL A 218 -18.23 -5.02 1.68
C VAL A 218 -19.24 -3.92 1.36
N GLU A 219 -18.81 -2.65 1.42
CA GLU A 219 -19.66 -1.51 1.04
C GLU A 219 -20.04 -1.56 -0.45
N GLU A 220 -19.11 -1.87 -1.35
CA GLU A 220 -19.39 -1.97 -2.79
C GLU A 220 -20.38 -3.09 -3.11
N ARG A 221 -20.30 -4.23 -2.42
CA ARG A 221 -21.28 -5.32 -2.54
C ARG A 221 -22.65 -4.90 -2.03
N GLU A 222 -22.72 -4.28 -0.85
CA GLU A 222 -23.98 -3.77 -0.29
C GLU A 222 -24.63 -2.74 -1.23
N ASP A 223 -23.87 -1.79 -1.77
CA ASP A 223 -24.37 -0.77 -2.69
C ASP A 223 -24.82 -1.38 -4.03
N THR A 224 -24.11 -2.39 -4.53
CA THR A 224 -24.49 -3.10 -5.77
C THR A 224 -25.78 -3.88 -5.58
N LEU A 225 -25.91 -4.63 -4.48
CA LEU A 225 -27.13 -5.39 -4.15
C LEU A 225 -28.33 -4.46 -3.93
N LYS A 226 -28.13 -3.32 -3.25
CA LYS A 226 -29.19 -2.30 -3.10
C LYS A 226 -29.64 -1.73 -4.44
N LYS A 227 -28.71 -1.42 -5.35
CA LYS A 227 -29.03 -0.94 -6.70
C LYS A 227 -29.79 -2.00 -7.50
N GLN A 228 -29.41 -3.27 -7.39
CA GLN A 228 -30.11 -4.38 -8.05
C GLN A 228 -31.53 -4.56 -7.50
N LEU A 229 -31.72 -4.53 -6.18
CA LEU A 229 -33.05 -4.61 -5.56
C LEU A 229 -33.94 -3.41 -5.93
N LEU A 230 -33.38 -2.20 -5.99
CA LEU A 230 -34.11 -1.01 -6.45
C LEU A 230 -34.47 -1.11 -7.93
N ALA A 231 -33.53 -1.57 -8.77
CA ALA A 231 -33.78 -1.79 -10.18
C ALA A 231 -34.92 -2.80 -10.39
N LEU A 232 -34.92 -3.90 -9.64
CA LEU A 232 -35.95 -4.93 -9.69
C LEU A 232 -37.33 -4.37 -9.32
N ARG A 233 -37.45 -3.60 -8.22
CA ARG A 233 -38.70 -2.92 -7.84
C ARG A 233 -39.18 -1.86 -8.84
N THR A 234 -38.25 -1.16 -9.48
CA THR A 234 -38.62 -0.15 -10.51
C THR A 234 -39.03 -0.80 -11.82
N ALA A 235 -38.43 -1.93 -12.19
CA ALA A 235 -38.78 -2.70 -13.38
C ALA A 235 -40.19 -3.26 -13.28
N THR A 236 -40.54 -3.83 -12.13
CA THR A 236 -41.89 -4.36 -11.89
C THR A 236 -42.95 -3.27 -11.74
N ARG A 237 -42.67 -2.14 -11.08
CA ARG A 237 -43.62 -1.00 -11.06
C ARG A 237 -43.92 -0.47 -12.46
N LYS A 238 -42.93 -0.41 -13.34
CA LYS A 238 -43.15 -0.02 -14.75
C LYS A 238 -43.96 -1.06 -15.51
N GLN A 239 -43.76 -2.35 -15.22
CA GLN A 239 -44.55 -3.43 -15.81
C GLN A 239 -46.01 -3.39 -15.35
N ASP A 240 -46.26 -3.21 -14.06
CA ASP A 240 -47.60 -3.05 -13.50
C ASP A 240 -48.35 -1.86 -14.11
N ALA A 241 -47.66 -0.74 -14.36
CA ALA A 241 -48.24 0.43 -15.03
C ALA A 241 -48.58 0.14 -16.50
N ILE A 242 -47.73 -0.62 -17.20
CA ILE A 242 -47.97 -1.04 -18.60
C ILE A 242 -49.12 -2.06 -18.69
N GLU A 243 -49.21 -3.03 -17.77
CA GLU A 243 -50.29 -4.03 -17.72
C GLU A 243 -51.65 -3.39 -17.39
N ARG A 244 -51.67 -2.32 -16.59
CA ARG A 244 -52.89 -1.54 -16.29
C ARG A 244 -53.29 -0.56 -17.39
N GLY A 245 -52.53 -0.48 -18.49
CA GLY A 245 -52.81 0.41 -19.61
C GLY A 245 -52.57 1.90 -19.31
N GLU A 246 -51.84 2.22 -18.24
CA GLU A 246 -51.47 3.60 -17.93
C GLU A 246 -50.31 4.03 -18.84
N ALA A 247 -50.46 5.17 -19.51
CA ALA A 247 -49.41 5.75 -20.33
C ALA A 247 -48.25 6.20 -19.42
N VAL A 248 -47.20 5.37 -19.34
CA VAL A 248 -45.99 5.68 -18.59
C VAL A 248 -45.33 6.89 -19.23
N SER A 249 -45.48 8.07 -18.62
CA SER A 249 -44.84 9.27 -19.14
C SER A 249 -43.32 9.11 -19.08
N HIS A 250 -42.67 9.21 -20.24
CA HIS A 250 -41.23 9.24 -20.39
C HIS A 250 -40.68 10.59 -19.92
N SER A 251 -40.77 10.88 -18.62
CA SER A 251 -40.28 12.14 -18.08
C SER A 251 -39.52 11.91 -16.78
N ALA A 252 -38.24 12.28 -16.83
CA ALA A 252 -37.34 12.53 -15.71
C ALA A 252 -36.76 11.32 -14.94
N MET A 253 -35.87 10.54 -15.57
CA MET A 253 -34.63 10.05 -14.92
C MET A 253 -33.77 9.26 -15.91
N SER A 254 -33.25 9.93 -16.93
CA SER A 254 -32.12 9.44 -17.73
C SER A 254 -31.00 10.45 -17.54
N ARG A 255 -30.02 10.13 -16.68
CA ARG A 255 -28.68 10.73 -16.77
C ARG A 255 -27.57 10.04 -15.99
N THR A 256 -27.84 9.07 -15.10
CA THR A 256 -26.73 8.55 -14.25
C THR A 256 -26.54 7.04 -14.19
N THR A 257 -27.39 6.21 -14.80
CA THR A 257 -27.16 4.75 -14.77
C THR A 257 -27.75 4.05 -15.99
N GLY A 258 -26.86 3.53 -16.86
CA GLY A 258 -27.14 2.35 -17.68
C GLY A 258 -27.54 2.59 -19.14
N ALA A 259 -26.61 3.08 -19.98
CA ALA A 259 -26.79 3.09 -21.43
C ALA A 259 -26.98 1.68 -22.04
N THR A 260 -26.59 0.61 -21.33
CA THR A 260 -26.75 -0.78 -21.78
C THR A 260 -28.14 -1.36 -21.49
N ALA A 261 -28.76 -1.08 -20.34
CA ALA A 261 -30.10 -1.59 -20.03
C ALA A 261 -31.20 -0.88 -20.83
N PHE A 262 -30.99 0.40 -21.18
CA PHE A 262 -31.93 1.19 -21.98
C PHE A 262 -31.87 0.88 -23.48
N SER A 263 -30.74 0.42 -24.02
CA SER A 263 -30.68 -0.05 -25.41
C SER A 263 -31.42 -1.38 -25.59
N PHE A 264 -31.30 -2.30 -24.63
CA PHE A 264 -32.05 -3.56 -24.63
C PHE A 264 -33.57 -3.33 -24.52
N LEU A 265 -34.01 -2.40 -23.68
CA LEU A 265 -35.43 -2.06 -23.56
C LEU A 265 -35.98 -1.35 -24.80
N ARG A 266 -35.19 -0.47 -25.42
CA ARG A 266 -35.57 0.20 -26.67
C ARG A 266 -35.70 -0.80 -27.83
N GLU A 267 -34.75 -1.72 -27.96
CA GLU A 267 -34.76 -2.79 -28.96
C GLU A 267 -35.92 -3.78 -28.73
N ALA A 268 -36.25 -4.09 -27.48
CA ALA A 268 -37.39 -4.94 -27.13
C ALA A 268 -38.75 -4.27 -27.43
N ILE A 269 -38.84 -2.94 -27.28
CA ILE A 269 -40.06 -2.17 -27.59
C ILE A 269 -40.22 -1.99 -29.10
N GLU A 270 -39.13 -1.69 -29.83
CA GLU A 270 -39.16 -1.63 -31.31
C GLU A 270 -39.44 -3.01 -31.93
N ARG A 271 -39.03 -4.11 -31.29
CA ARG A 271 -39.35 -5.48 -31.75
C ARG A 271 -40.70 -6.03 -31.28
N LYS A 272 -41.40 -5.40 -30.32
CA LYS A 272 -42.77 -5.81 -29.94
C LYS A 272 -43.79 -5.60 -31.09
N VAL A 273 -43.39 -4.84 -32.12
CA VAL A 273 -44.16 -4.61 -33.35
C VAL A 273 -43.89 -5.71 -34.41
N VAL A 274 -42.87 -6.56 -34.24
CA VAL A 274 -42.51 -7.60 -35.23
C VAL A 274 -42.35 -8.96 -34.55
N GLY A 275 -43.38 -9.81 -34.66
CA GLY A 275 -43.43 -11.14 -34.07
C GLY A 275 -42.24 -12.02 -34.45
N SER A 276 -41.45 -12.44 -33.47
CA SER A 276 -40.49 -13.54 -33.57
C SER A 276 -40.13 -14.08 -32.17
N LYS A 277 -39.60 -15.31 -32.08
CA LYS A 277 -39.27 -16.09 -30.86
C LYS A 277 -38.60 -15.31 -29.71
N SER A 278 -37.90 -14.21 -29.99
CA SER A 278 -37.28 -13.32 -28.99
C SER A 278 -38.26 -12.54 -28.11
N ALA A 279 -39.53 -12.38 -28.53
CA ALA A 279 -40.59 -11.80 -27.71
C ALA A 279 -41.06 -12.75 -26.60
N LEU A 280 -40.97 -14.07 -26.85
CA LEU A 280 -41.30 -15.09 -25.85
C LEU A 280 -40.23 -15.18 -24.77
N GLU A 281 -38.94 -15.13 -25.16
CA GLU A 281 -37.81 -15.09 -24.22
C GLU A 281 -37.84 -13.83 -23.34
N ASN A 282 -38.26 -12.69 -23.90
CA ASN A 282 -38.47 -11.47 -23.12
C ASN A 282 -39.70 -11.56 -22.19
N LEU A 283 -40.77 -12.26 -22.58
CA LEU A 283 -41.91 -12.54 -21.69
C LEU A 283 -41.52 -13.48 -20.55
N ASP A 284 -40.68 -14.48 -20.82
CA ASP A 284 -40.19 -15.43 -19.81
C ASP A 284 -39.29 -14.71 -18.79
N ALA A 285 -38.34 -13.90 -19.27
CA ALA A 285 -37.50 -13.05 -18.45
C ALA A 285 -38.32 -12.02 -17.62
N VAL A 286 -39.42 -11.51 -18.19
CA VAL A 286 -40.36 -10.62 -17.49
C VAL A 286 -41.12 -11.37 -16.39
N SER A 287 -41.57 -12.60 -16.66
CA SER A 287 -42.24 -13.45 -15.68
C SER A 287 -41.30 -13.84 -14.52
N ASP A 288 -40.03 -14.09 -14.83
CA ASP A 288 -39.00 -14.41 -13.85
C ASP A 288 -38.67 -13.22 -12.94
N VAL A 289 -38.62 -11.99 -13.48
CA VAL A 289 -38.43 -10.77 -12.69
C VAL A 289 -39.60 -10.55 -11.72
N ARG A 290 -40.84 -10.80 -12.16
CA ARG A 290 -42.04 -10.71 -11.32
C ARG A 290 -42.04 -11.77 -10.21
N ARG A 291 -41.69 -13.02 -10.54
CA ARG A 291 -41.53 -14.11 -9.57
C ARG A 291 -40.45 -13.78 -8.54
N LEU A 292 -39.31 -13.26 -8.99
CA LEU A 292 -38.23 -12.80 -8.12
C LEU A 292 -38.69 -11.69 -7.19
N GLN A 293 -39.50 -10.73 -7.67
CA GLN A 293 -40.00 -9.69 -6.79
C GLN A 293 -40.98 -10.23 -5.75
N ILE A 294 -41.94 -11.07 -6.17
CA ILE A 294 -42.90 -11.68 -5.24
C ILE A 294 -42.15 -12.48 -4.17
N PHE A 295 -41.17 -13.28 -4.58
CA PHE A 295 -40.32 -14.03 -3.66
C PHE A 295 -39.55 -13.11 -2.71
N VAL A 296 -38.97 -12.02 -3.21
CA VAL A 296 -38.24 -11.04 -2.37
C VAL A 296 -39.18 -10.33 -1.40
N ASP A 297 -40.35 -9.89 -1.84
CA ASP A 297 -41.31 -9.18 -0.98
C ASP A 297 -41.93 -10.13 0.06
N GLU A 298 -42.23 -11.39 -0.31
CA GLU A 298 -42.69 -12.44 0.61
C GLU A 298 -41.60 -12.82 1.63
N LEU A 299 -40.33 -12.87 1.22
CA LEU A 299 -39.20 -13.09 2.12
C LEU A 299 -39.01 -11.93 3.10
N LEU A 300 -39.23 -10.69 2.65
CA LEU A 300 -39.11 -9.48 3.48
C LEU A 300 -40.28 -9.33 4.47
N ASP A 301 -41.48 -9.77 4.10
CA ASP A 301 -42.65 -9.80 4.99
C ASP A 301 -42.57 -10.96 5.99
N GLY A 302 -41.99 -12.10 5.59
CA GLY A 302 -41.83 -13.29 6.42
C GLY A 302 -40.69 -13.21 7.44
N ASP A 303 -39.58 -12.56 7.09
CA ASP A 303 -38.44 -12.37 8.00
C ASP A 303 -37.92 -10.92 7.99
N PRO A 304 -38.08 -10.15 9.09
CA PRO A 304 -37.57 -8.79 9.18
C PRO A 304 -36.03 -8.70 9.07
N ASN A 305 -35.30 -9.81 9.28
CA ASN A 305 -33.84 -9.88 9.12
C ASN A 305 -33.40 -10.21 7.69
N ALA A 306 -34.26 -10.79 6.85
CA ALA A 306 -33.93 -11.15 5.47
C ALA A 306 -33.44 -9.94 4.65
N LYS A 307 -33.92 -8.73 4.97
CA LYS A 307 -33.41 -7.50 4.35
C LYS A 307 -31.92 -7.30 4.61
N ASN A 308 -31.46 -7.58 5.82
CA ASN A 308 -30.06 -7.42 6.20
C ASN A 308 -29.19 -8.56 5.63
N GLU A 309 -29.74 -9.76 5.49
CA GLU A 309 -29.04 -10.90 4.88
C GLU A 309 -28.92 -10.73 3.35
N LEU A 310 -30.02 -10.39 2.67
CA LEU A 310 -30.03 -10.13 1.22
C LEU A 310 -29.18 -8.93 0.79
N THR A 311 -29.03 -7.92 1.66
CA THR A 311 -28.14 -6.78 1.40
C THR A 311 -26.70 -7.03 1.82
N ALA A 312 -26.37 -8.25 2.27
CA ALA A 312 -25.09 -8.60 2.87
C ALA A 312 -24.68 -7.72 4.07
N ARG A 313 -25.63 -6.95 4.63
CA ARG A 313 -25.44 -6.11 5.81
C ARG A 313 -25.22 -6.94 7.07
N ALA A 314 -25.75 -8.17 7.11
CA ALA A 314 -25.48 -9.15 8.16
C ALA A 314 -24.05 -9.72 8.08
N ALA A 315 -23.45 -9.77 6.88
CA ALA A 315 -22.05 -10.17 6.69
C ALA A 315 -21.05 -9.03 6.97
N ALA A 316 -21.54 -7.78 7.02
CA ALA A 316 -20.74 -6.64 7.42
C ALA A 316 -20.62 -6.59 8.95
N PRO A 317 -19.40 -6.58 9.53
CA PRO A 317 -19.24 -6.48 10.98
C PRO A 317 -19.86 -5.18 11.49
N SER A 318 -20.51 -5.24 12.66
CA SER A 318 -21.20 -4.07 13.20
C SER A 318 -20.21 -2.94 13.47
N LYS A 319 -20.57 -1.69 13.13
CA LYS A 319 -19.68 -0.52 13.27
C LYS A 319 -19.11 -0.39 14.69
N GLY A 320 -19.94 -0.66 15.70
CA GLY A 320 -19.53 -0.61 17.11
C GLY A 320 -18.56 -1.71 17.48
N TYR A 321 -18.79 -2.95 17.01
CA TYR A 321 -17.87 -4.06 17.25
C TYR A 321 -16.51 -3.84 16.56
N VAL A 322 -16.51 -3.32 15.33
CA VAL A 322 -15.26 -2.97 14.63
C VAL A 322 -14.50 -1.90 15.40
N VAL A 323 -15.16 -0.83 15.84
CA VAL A 323 -14.49 0.24 16.60
C VAL A 323 -13.98 -0.28 17.93
N LEU A 324 -14.79 -1.03 18.69
CA LEU A 324 -14.40 -1.56 19.99
C LEU A 324 -13.25 -2.56 19.88
N SER A 325 -13.31 -3.50 18.95
CA SER A 325 -12.21 -4.46 18.72
C SER A 325 -10.93 -3.76 18.26
N THR A 326 -11.05 -2.73 17.41
CA THR A 326 -9.91 -1.91 16.98
C THR A 326 -9.28 -1.16 18.16
N VAL A 327 -10.09 -0.47 18.98
CA VAL A 327 -9.61 0.28 20.15
C VAL A 327 -8.99 -0.64 21.20
N MET A 328 -9.66 -1.75 21.53
CA MET A 328 -9.17 -2.69 22.54
C MET A 328 -7.90 -3.40 22.06
N GLY A 329 -7.86 -3.81 20.79
CA GLY A 329 -6.66 -4.38 20.17
C GLY A 329 -5.51 -3.38 20.06
N SER A 330 -5.79 -2.09 19.85
CA SER A 330 -4.80 -1.01 19.90
C SER A 330 -4.26 -0.84 21.31
N ALA A 331 -5.13 -0.74 22.32
CA ALA A 331 -4.77 -0.55 23.71
C ALA A 331 -3.88 -1.68 24.23
N ILE A 332 -4.22 -2.94 23.92
CA ILE A 332 -3.38 -4.10 24.28
C ILE A 332 -2.01 -4.00 23.63
N ARG A 333 -1.93 -3.63 22.34
CA ARG A 333 -0.65 -3.46 21.64
C ARG A 333 0.19 -2.31 22.21
N PHE A 334 -0.44 -1.18 22.54
CA PHE A 334 0.23 -0.07 23.22
C PHE A 334 0.79 -0.46 24.58
N LEU A 335 -0.02 -1.12 25.42
CA LEU A 335 0.43 -1.58 26.73
C LEU A 335 1.56 -2.61 26.60
N ALA A 336 1.47 -3.51 25.63
CA ALA A 336 2.52 -4.48 25.35
C ALA A 336 3.83 -3.79 24.93
N VAL A 337 3.76 -2.77 24.05
CA VAL A 337 4.94 -2.00 23.63
C VAL A 337 5.54 -1.23 24.80
N ILE A 338 4.73 -0.57 25.63
CA ILE A 338 5.21 0.15 26.82
C ILE A 338 5.89 -0.81 27.80
N ALA A 339 5.24 -1.93 28.12
CA ALA A 339 5.76 -2.90 29.06
C ALA A 339 7.04 -3.56 28.54
N LEU A 340 7.06 -3.97 27.27
CA LEU A 340 8.24 -4.58 26.65
C LEU A 340 9.39 -3.59 26.53
N SER A 341 9.11 -2.34 26.15
CA SER A 341 10.12 -1.28 26.07
C SER A 341 10.74 -1.01 27.44
N PHE A 342 9.91 -0.90 28.49
CA PHE A 342 10.41 -0.70 29.85
C PHE A 342 11.25 -1.88 30.34
N LEU A 343 10.80 -3.10 30.08
CA LEU A 343 11.51 -4.31 30.47
C LEU A 343 12.88 -4.39 29.78
N LEU A 344 12.96 -4.09 28.48
CA LEU A 344 14.20 -4.14 27.71
C LEU A 344 15.16 -2.99 28.01
N MET A 345 14.65 -1.82 28.38
CA MET A 345 15.45 -0.63 28.67
C MET A 345 15.85 -0.50 30.15
N SER A 346 15.43 -1.42 31.02
CA SER A 346 15.79 -1.42 32.44
C SER A 346 16.69 -2.63 32.76
N PRO A 347 18.03 -2.49 32.68
CA PRO A 347 18.98 -3.56 32.97
C PRO A 347 18.79 -4.15 34.37
N ASN A 348 18.37 -3.32 35.34
CA ASN A 348 18.13 -3.71 36.72
C ASN A 348 17.08 -4.82 36.86
N ILE A 349 16.07 -4.86 35.99
CA ILE A 349 15.06 -5.93 36.00
C ILE A 349 15.72 -7.28 35.68
N PHE A 350 16.64 -7.31 34.72
CA PHE A 350 17.35 -8.53 34.35
C PHE A 350 18.39 -8.95 35.38
N VAL A 351 19.09 -7.99 36.00
CA VAL A 351 20.02 -8.25 37.10
C VAL A 351 19.30 -8.95 38.25
N GLN A 352 18.12 -8.44 38.64
CA GLN A 352 17.29 -9.03 39.70
C GLN A 352 16.71 -10.39 39.28
N LEU A 353 16.19 -10.52 38.06
CA LEU A 353 15.57 -11.76 37.57
C LEU A 353 16.58 -12.90 37.42
N LEU A 354 17.81 -12.59 36.97
CA LEU A 354 18.87 -13.58 36.73
C LEU A 354 19.79 -13.78 37.95
N SER A 355 19.62 -12.99 39.01
CA SER A 355 20.46 -13.03 40.23
C SER A 355 21.95 -12.99 39.88
N LEU A 356 22.36 -11.99 39.09
CA LEU A 356 23.73 -11.90 38.60
C LEU A 356 24.74 -11.71 39.75
N PRO A 357 25.96 -12.26 39.62
CA PRO A 357 27.00 -12.08 40.64
C PRO A 357 27.32 -10.59 40.89
N PRO A 358 27.76 -10.22 42.11
CA PRO A 358 28.06 -8.83 42.49
C PRO A 358 29.09 -8.13 41.58
N GLY A 359 30.00 -8.90 40.96
CA GLY A 359 30.99 -8.37 40.02
C GLY A 359 30.39 -7.90 38.69
N ILE A 360 29.25 -8.47 38.28
CA ILE A 360 28.51 -8.05 37.08
C ILE A 360 27.50 -6.97 37.47
N GLU A 361 26.78 -7.16 38.58
CA GLU A 361 25.78 -6.20 39.10
C GLU A 361 26.36 -4.80 39.34
N ASN A 362 27.59 -4.70 39.84
CA ASN A 362 28.26 -3.41 40.07
C ASN A 362 29.15 -2.98 38.89
N SER A 363 29.03 -3.62 37.73
CA SER A 363 29.82 -3.28 36.56
C SER A 363 29.35 -1.95 35.96
N VAL A 364 30.32 -1.12 35.56
CA VAL A 364 30.07 0.12 34.80
C VAL A 364 29.43 -0.20 33.43
N GLU A 365 29.64 -1.41 32.92
CA GLU A 365 29.07 -1.89 31.66
C GLU A 365 27.54 -2.04 31.70
N LEU A 366 26.91 -2.16 32.88
CA LEU A 366 25.45 -2.20 33.00
C LEU A 366 24.81 -0.81 32.84
N LEU A 367 25.58 0.26 33.01
CA LEU A 367 25.12 1.64 32.82
C LEU A 367 25.33 2.14 31.39
N GLN A 368 26.04 1.36 30.59
CA GLN A 368 26.36 1.67 29.20
C GLN A 368 25.18 1.35 28.26
N PRO A 369 24.83 2.22 27.30
CA PRO A 369 23.72 1.98 26.36
C PRO A 369 23.91 0.72 25.51
N GLU A 370 25.13 0.23 25.38
CA GLU A 370 25.51 -1.02 24.71
C GLU A 370 24.81 -2.24 25.30
N ILE A 371 24.55 -2.25 26.62
CA ILE A 371 23.83 -3.37 27.25
C ILE A 371 22.39 -3.47 26.74
N VAL A 372 21.75 -2.33 26.45
CA VAL A 372 20.40 -2.28 25.88
C VAL A 372 20.41 -2.86 24.46
N LEU A 373 21.46 -2.58 23.67
CA LEU A 373 21.61 -3.18 22.33
C LEU A 373 21.76 -4.70 22.40
N LEU A 374 22.44 -5.23 23.41
CA LEU A 374 22.60 -6.67 23.61
C LEU A 374 21.24 -7.38 23.83
N PHE A 375 20.28 -6.72 24.47
CA PHE A 375 18.91 -7.23 24.61
C PHE A 375 18.00 -6.94 23.40
N LEU A 376 18.19 -5.79 22.75
CA LEU A 376 17.32 -5.31 21.67
C LEU A 376 17.59 -6.03 20.34
N VAL A 377 18.85 -6.34 20.02
CA VAL A 377 19.22 -7.04 18.77
C VAL A 377 18.60 -8.44 18.69
N PRO A 378 18.74 -9.32 19.70
CA PRO A 378 18.08 -10.63 19.66
C PRO A 378 16.56 -10.49 19.56
N THR A 379 15.97 -9.58 20.33
CA THR A 379 14.52 -9.38 20.35
C THR A 379 13.99 -8.91 18.99
N THR A 380 14.67 -7.95 18.34
CA THR A 380 14.28 -7.51 16.98
C THR A 380 14.44 -8.61 15.95
N LEU A 381 15.49 -9.43 16.05
CA LEU A 381 15.70 -10.58 15.18
C LEU A 381 14.64 -11.68 15.37
N THR A 382 14.03 -11.81 16.56
CA THR A 382 12.93 -12.78 16.75
C THR A 382 11.75 -12.51 15.82
N PHE A 383 11.46 -11.24 15.48
CA PHE A 383 10.37 -10.92 14.54
C PHE A 383 10.68 -11.40 13.12
N VAL A 384 11.91 -11.18 12.65
CA VAL A 384 12.38 -11.66 11.34
C VAL A 384 12.34 -13.19 11.30
N PHE A 385 12.80 -13.82 12.38
CA PHE A 385 12.81 -15.27 12.52
C PHE A 385 11.39 -15.86 12.53
N LEU A 386 10.46 -15.27 13.29
CA LEU A 386 9.06 -15.67 13.32
C LEU A 386 8.40 -15.47 11.95
N ALA A 387 8.66 -14.35 11.27
CA ALA A 387 8.15 -14.12 9.90
C ALA A 387 8.67 -15.19 8.92
N MET A 388 9.94 -15.59 9.04
CA MET A 388 10.53 -16.66 8.24
C MET A 388 9.86 -18.01 8.52
N ILE A 389 9.62 -18.35 9.79
CA ILE A 389 8.89 -19.57 10.18
C ILE A 389 7.47 -19.54 9.61
N ILE A 390 6.74 -18.44 9.79
CA ILE A 390 5.37 -18.29 9.28
C ILE A 390 5.37 -18.51 7.76
N SER A 391 6.24 -17.82 7.02
CA SER A 391 6.34 -17.94 5.56
C SER A 391 6.69 -19.38 5.13
N TRP A 392 7.58 -20.04 5.85
CA TRP A 392 7.93 -21.44 5.60
C TRP A 392 6.72 -22.36 5.80
N ILE A 393 5.94 -22.17 6.87
CA ILE A 393 4.71 -22.92 7.12
C ILE A 393 3.65 -22.64 6.06
N THR A 394 3.45 -21.38 5.66
CA THR A 394 2.42 -21.02 4.66
C THR A 394 2.74 -21.63 3.29
N LYS A 395 4.00 -21.53 2.85
CA LYS A 395 4.46 -22.15 1.59
C LYS A 395 4.30 -23.67 1.61
N ARG A 396 4.51 -24.30 2.77
CA ARG A 396 4.30 -25.73 2.94
C ARG A 396 2.83 -26.09 2.82
N GLU A 397 1.93 -25.29 3.39
CA GLU A 397 0.48 -25.52 3.27
C GLU A 397 -0.01 -25.35 1.82
N GLU A 398 0.46 -24.33 1.11
CA GLU A 398 0.16 -24.14 -0.32
C GLU A 398 0.66 -25.32 -1.18
N ALA A 399 1.89 -25.80 -0.94
CA ALA A 399 2.43 -26.96 -1.64
C ALA A 399 1.62 -28.25 -1.39
N ILE A 400 1.14 -28.45 -0.15
CA ILE A 400 0.28 -29.58 0.19
C ILE A 400 -1.08 -29.48 -0.53
N ARG A 401 -1.70 -28.29 -0.56
CA ARG A 401 -2.98 -28.09 -1.26
C ARG A 401 -2.87 -28.37 -2.77
N LEU A 402 -1.82 -27.86 -3.42
CA LEU A 402 -1.57 -28.11 -4.85
C LEU A 402 -1.37 -29.60 -5.14
N SER A 403 -0.59 -30.31 -4.31
CA SER A 403 -0.40 -31.76 -4.48
C SER A 403 -1.71 -32.56 -4.30
N GLY A 404 -2.60 -32.13 -3.40
CA GLY A 404 -3.90 -32.77 -3.19
C GLY A 404 -4.90 -32.51 -4.33
N GLU A 405 -4.85 -31.34 -4.98
CA GLU A 405 -5.64 -31.06 -6.18
C GLU A 405 -5.14 -31.82 -7.41
N GLU A 406 -3.82 -31.93 -7.59
CA GLU A 406 -3.22 -32.77 -8.65
C GLU A 406 -3.60 -34.25 -8.47
N GLU A 407 -3.58 -34.77 -7.23
CA GLU A 407 -3.98 -36.16 -6.96
C GLU A 407 -5.47 -36.39 -7.25
N LYS A 408 -6.34 -35.41 -6.98
CA LYS A 408 -7.78 -35.49 -7.30
C LYS A 408 -8.02 -35.48 -8.81
N THR A 409 -7.36 -34.59 -9.55
CA THR A 409 -7.52 -34.52 -11.01
C THR A 409 -6.97 -35.77 -11.71
N LEU A 410 -5.92 -36.39 -11.17
CA LEU A 410 -5.41 -37.68 -11.65
C LEU A 410 -6.39 -38.83 -11.38
N LYS A 411 -7.01 -38.85 -10.18
CA LYS A 411 -8.06 -39.84 -9.85
C LYS A 411 -9.27 -39.70 -10.78
N GLU A 412 -9.77 -38.48 -11.01
CA GLU A 412 -10.90 -38.23 -11.92
C GLU A 412 -10.61 -38.65 -13.36
N LYS A 413 -9.39 -38.37 -13.86
CA LYS A 413 -8.95 -38.86 -15.18
C LYS A 413 -8.90 -40.39 -15.24
N SER A 414 -8.38 -41.05 -14.19
CA SER A 414 -8.33 -42.51 -14.14
C SER A 414 -9.73 -43.14 -14.10
N GLU A 415 -10.67 -42.54 -13.37
CA GLU A 415 -12.05 -42.99 -13.30
C GLU A 415 -12.80 -42.78 -14.63
N GLY A 416 -12.54 -41.66 -15.30
CA GLY A 416 -13.03 -41.39 -16.66
C GLY A 416 -12.54 -42.43 -17.67
N GLU A 417 -11.26 -42.79 -17.65
CA GLU A 417 -10.69 -43.84 -18.51
C GLU A 417 -11.27 -45.22 -18.22
N ILE A 418 -11.45 -45.57 -16.94
CA ILE A 418 -12.07 -46.85 -16.53
C ILE A 418 -13.53 -46.91 -17.02
N LYS A 419 -14.29 -45.82 -16.91
CA LYS A 419 -15.65 -45.74 -17.46
C LYS A 419 -15.66 -45.91 -18.99
N ARG A 420 -14.74 -45.25 -19.70
CA ARG A 420 -14.63 -45.37 -21.16
C ARG A 420 -14.30 -46.80 -21.60
N LYS A 421 -13.36 -47.47 -20.93
CA LYS A 421 -13.03 -48.88 -21.17
C LYS A 421 -14.22 -49.82 -20.89
N ARG A 422 -15.02 -49.54 -19.86
CA ARG A 422 -16.26 -50.31 -19.58
C ARG A 422 -17.31 -50.12 -20.67
N GLU A 423 -17.49 -48.92 -21.19
CA GLU A 423 -18.42 -48.63 -22.28
C GLU A 423 -17.98 -49.27 -23.61
N GLU A 424 -16.69 -49.21 -23.92
CA GLU A 424 -16.11 -49.89 -25.10
C GLU A 424 -16.28 -51.41 -25.00
N ALA A 425 -16.03 -52.00 -23.82
CA ALA A 425 -16.27 -53.42 -23.57
C ALA A 425 -17.76 -53.80 -23.68
N ALA A 426 -18.67 -52.94 -23.20
CA ALA A 426 -20.12 -53.16 -23.32
C ALA A 426 -20.59 -53.08 -24.79
N LYS A 427 -20.06 -52.13 -25.58
CA LYS A 427 -20.33 -52.04 -27.02
C LYS A 427 -19.81 -53.26 -27.78
N ALA A 428 -18.61 -53.74 -27.44
CA ALA A 428 -18.04 -54.95 -28.03
C ALA A 428 -18.88 -56.21 -27.70
N ARG A 429 -19.40 -56.32 -26.47
CA ARG A 429 -20.33 -57.41 -26.09
C ARG A 429 -21.63 -57.37 -26.90
N ARG A 430 -22.24 -56.19 -27.04
CA ARG A 430 -23.47 -56.01 -27.85
C ARG A 430 -23.24 -56.31 -29.34
N ALA A 431 -22.06 -55.98 -29.88
CA ALA A 431 -21.71 -56.31 -31.27
C ALA A 431 -21.57 -57.83 -31.49
N ARG A 432 -20.93 -58.55 -30.55
CA ARG A 432 -20.83 -60.02 -30.59
C ARG A 432 -22.18 -60.71 -30.49
N GLU A 433 -23.08 -60.16 -29.67
CA GLU A 433 -24.44 -60.68 -29.50
C GLU A 433 -25.30 -60.47 -30.77
N LYS A 434 -25.16 -59.33 -31.44
CA LYS A 434 -25.79 -59.06 -32.74
C LYS A 434 -25.23 -59.96 -33.86
N ALA A 435 -23.92 -60.22 -33.87
CA ALA A 435 -23.32 -61.17 -34.82
C ALA A 435 -23.84 -62.61 -34.61
N ARG A 436 -24.04 -63.02 -33.35
CA ARG A 436 -24.65 -64.31 -33.00
C ARG A 436 -26.12 -64.44 -33.43
N LYS A 437 -26.88 -63.34 -33.42
CA LYS A 437 -28.27 -63.32 -33.93
C LYS A 437 -28.34 -63.32 -35.45
N LYS A 438 -27.45 -62.59 -36.14
CA LYS A 438 -27.40 -62.59 -37.61
C LYS A 438 -26.96 -63.93 -38.22
N GLY A 439 -26.14 -64.71 -37.53
CA GLY A 439 -25.78 -66.07 -37.97
C GLY A 439 -26.88 -67.12 -37.79
N ARG A 440 -28.10 -66.74 -37.33
CA ARG A 440 -29.21 -67.67 -37.05
C ARG A 440 -30.45 -67.40 -37.90
N GLU A 441 -30.41 -66.41 -38.80
CA GLU A 441 -31.54 -66.01 -39.67
C GLU A 441 -31.29 -66.22 -41.17
N ASP A 442 -30.08 -66.63 -41.59
CA ASP A 442 -29.80 -67.03 -42.98
C ASP A 442 -29.35 -68.51 -42.99
N GLY A 443 -30.31 -69.41 -43.21
CA GLY A 443 -30.07 -70.85 -43.31
C GLY A 443 -31.31 -71.70 -43.06
N GLU A 444 -32.43 -71.42 -43.75
CA GLU A 444 -33.42 -72.47 -44.01
C GLU A 444 -32.81 -73.42 -45.04
N ASP A 445 -32.18 -74.49 -44.53
CA ASP A 445 -31.56 -75.54 -45.32
C ASP A 445 -32.68 -76.41 -45.95
N GLU A 446 -32.56 -76.68 -47.25
CA GLU A 446 -33.56 -77.35 -48.10
C GLU A 446 -33.95 -78.76 -47.61
N TRP A 447 -33.25 -79.29 -46.60
CA TRP A 447 -33.46 -80.58 -45.96
C TRP A 447 -34.70 -80.63 -45.05
N ASP A 448 -35.09 -79.52 -44.42
CA ASP A 448 -36.29 -79.50 -43.55
C ASP A 448 -37.60 -79.46 -44.36
N ARG A 449 -37.60 -78.93 -45.60
CA ARG A 449 -38.75 -79.04 -46.53
C ARG A 449 -38.92 -80.46 -47.08
N ALA A 450 -37.83 -81.20 -47.31
CA ALA A 450 -37.89 -82.57 -47.81
C ALA A 450 -38.42 -83.56 -46.76
N LEU A 451 -38.23 -83.28 -45.47
CA LEU A 451 -38.74 -84.08 -44.34
C LEU A 451 -40.23 -83.83 -44.06
N GLU A 452 -40.75 -82.62 -44.30
CA GLU A 452 -42.18 -82.33 -44.14
C GLU A 452 -43.06 -82.92 -45.26
N GLU A 453 -42.53 -83.11 -46.48
CA GLU A 453 -43.24 -83.79 -47.57
C GLU A 453 -43.24 -85.33 -47.44
N THR A 454 -42.32 -85.92 -46.66
CA THR A 454 -42.26 -87.38 -46.45
C THR A 454 -43.04 -87.88 -45.24
N TYR A 455 -43.37 -87.03 -44.26
CA TYR A 455 -44.05 -87.43 -43.01
C TYR A 455 -45.45 -86.86 -42.78
N LYS A 456 -46.04 -86.14 -43.75
CA LYS A 456 -47.49 -85.86 -43.77
C LYS A 456 -48.22 -86.92 -44.60
N ARG A 457 -48.58 -88.02 -43.94
CA ARG A 457 -49.68 -88.91 -44.34
C ARG A 457 -50.79 -88.82 -43.32
#